data_AF-A0A950WIN9-F1
#
_entry.id   AF-A0A950WIN9-F1
#
_cell.length_a   1.000
_cell.length_b   1.000
_cell.length_c   1.000
_cell.angle_alpha   90.00
_cell.angle_beta   90.00
_cell.angle_gamma   90.00
#
_symmetry.space_group_name_H-M   'P 1'
#
loop_
_entity.id
_entity.type
_entity.pdbx_description
1 polymer ?
#
loop_
_entity_poly.entity_id
_entity_poly.type
_entity_poly.pdbx_seq_one_letter_code
_entity_poly.pdbx_strand_id
1 'polypeptide(L)'
;QFLQENLGCDTKELALRVGKPEGYVLNRLKLNELIKEAQKDLDDELLPLSYALEIAKYTPDIQSVVYSEAYRKEGKYQGDRYVTVPLKGQMVPWRSFIEWINTNVHHLLSKAPFDTKAEDLRSDGLTCTKCAERTGAQVSLFEPTQIGRKDACLNPGCYVDKSQKHVEVTRVKLAELRGVDVSEVPLVRSWCYTDGKDYLGTESAVVISGAKRGGNAKECKKMINGIDLEPDNYGRTVQLCLKTSACKTHWPEPKAGGSDKSGGTKTTEEESTERLEAHRARREEIWNAKVAEAVRVRVFKLAAERFEKKFRITDVGTDLLPQLTARFWRMTASGDQNNLNGVVKRLIGEWESEADIKRGIDLTNSWNLIEVFKKLDRGFQYRIIFLLIHCNKGAIGYGNNYASQKEVKELAVEFGVDYPLIDAEVRLEFSAKKHNEVHKAYLDAVTAKQKDAKVPRLFSEKWKPGD
;
A
#
# COMPACT_ATOMS: atom_id res chain seq x y z
N GLN A 1 -39.60 -2.59 -24.79
CA GLN A 1 -40.73 -2.28 -23.89
C GLN A 1 -42.06 -2.38 -24.60
N PHE A 2 -42.38 -1.50 -25.56
CA PHE A 2 -43.65 -1.54 -26.33
C PHE A 2 -44.05 -2.94 -26.83
N LEU A 3 -43.12 -3.69 -27.43
CA LEU A 3 -43.41 -5.05 -27.96
C LEU A 3 -43.64 -6.10 -26.85
N GLN A 4 -43.05 -5.94 -25.67
CA GLN A 4 -43.29 -6.87 -24.55
C GLN A 4 -44.63 -6.58 -23.88
N GLU A 5 -44.93 -5.29 -23.66
CA GLU A 5 -46.14 -4.85 -22.95
C GLU A 5 -47.40 -5.01 -23.81
N ASN A 6 -47.33 -4.71 -25.11
CA ASN A 6 -48.52 -4.68 -25.96
C ASN A 6 -48.72 -5.96 -26.79
N LEU A 7 -47.68 -6.76 -27.00
CA LEU A 7 -47.78 -8.00 -27.79
C LEU A 7 -47.47 -9.27 -26.99
N GLY A 8 -47.15 -9.13 -25.69
CA GLY A 8 -46.88 -10.27 -24.81
C GLY A 8 -45.64 -11.09 -25.18
N CYS A 9 -44.77 -10.57 -26.04
CA CYS A 9 -43.56 -11.27 -26.47
C CYS A 9 -42.57 -11.42 -25.31
N ASP A 10 -42.10 -12.63 -25.06
CA ASP A 10 -41.03 -12.86 -24.10
C ASP A 10 -39.66 -12.40 -24.66
N THR A 11 -38.64 -12.32 -23.80
CA THR A 11 -37.31 -11.83 -24.19
C THR A 11 -36.64 -12.71 -25.26
N LYS A 12 -36.94 -14.01 -25.29
CA LYS A 12 -36.37 -14.96 -26.27
C LYS A 12 -36.99 -14.77 -27.64
N GLU A 13 -38.31 -14.63 -27.69
CA GLU A 13 -39.05 -14.33 -28.91
C GLU A 13 -38.62 -12.97 -29.47
N LEU A 14 -38.44 -11.97 -28.60
CA LEU A 14 -37.94 -10.67 -29.01
C LEU A 14 -36.53 -10.77 -29.63
N ALA A 15 -35.63 -11.54 -29.00
CA ALA A 15 -34.28 -11.80 -29.49
C ALA A 15 -34.27 -12.46 -30.87
N LEU A 16 -35.15 -13.45 -31.09
CA LEU A 16 -35.33 -14.09 -32.39
C LEU A 16 -35.83 -13.10 -33.46
N ARG A 17 -36.85 -12.30 -33.13
CA ARG A 17 -37.43 -11.32 -34.07
C ARG A 17 -36.44 -10.23 -34.49
N VAL A 18 -35.57 -9.78 -33.59
CA VAL A 18 -34.56 -8.75 -33.90
C VAL A 18 -33.22 -9.32 -34.40
N GLY A 19 -33.07 -10.64 -34.44
CA GLY A 19 -31.85 -11.32 -34.90
C GLY A 19 -30.63 -11.03 -34.02
N LYS A 20 -30.81 -10.91 -32.70
CA LYS A 20 -29.72 -10.65 -31.73
C LYS A 20 -29.73 -11.68 -30.61
N PRO A 21 -28.58 -11.91 -29.93
CA PRO A 21 -28.54 -12.77 -28.76
C PRO A 21 -29.47 -12.30 -27.64
N GLU A 22 -30.04 -13.22 -26.86
CA GLU A 22 -30.94 -12.91 -25.75
C GLU A 22 -30.31 -11.94 -24.73
N GLY A 23 -29.05 -12.17 -24.35
CA GLY A 23 -28.32 -11.28 -23.45
C GLY A 23 -28.13 -9.87 -24.01
N TYR A 24 -28.01 -9.71 -25.33
CA TYR A 24 -27.94 -8.39 -25.97
C TYR A 24 -29.26 -7.64 -25.78
N VAL A 25 -30.39 -8.29 -26.06
CA VAL A 25 -31.73 -7.69 -25.91
C VAL A 25 -32.02 -7.38 -24.45
N LEU A 26 -31.70 -8.30 -23.53
CA LEU A 26 -31.91 -8.13 -22.10
C LEU A 26 -31.14 -6.92 -21.54
N ASN A 27 -29.87 -6.76 -21.90
CA ASN A 27 -29.06 -5.60 -21.50
C ASN A 27 -29.68 -4.28 -21.99
N ARG A 28 -30.30 -4.26 -23.18
CA ARG A 28 -30.97 -3.06 -23.70
C ARG A 28 -32.28 -2.76 -23.00
N LEU A 29 -33.05 -3.79 -22.66
CA LEU A 29 -34.28 -3.62 -21.89
C LEU A 29 -34.01 -3.06 -20.50
N LYS A 30 -32.86 -3.41 -19.89
CA LYS A 30 -32.44 -2.87 -18.60
C LYS A 30 -32.24 -1.35 -18.59
N LEU A 31 -31.96 -0.71 -19.72
CA LEU A 31 -31.86 0.76 -19.78
C LEU A 31 -33.17 1.46 -19.38
N ASN A 32 -34.33 0.80 -19.50
CA ASN A 32 -35.60 1.36 -19.03
C ASN A 32 -35.68 1.45 -17.49
N GLU A 33 -34.84 0.68 -16.79
CA GLU A 33 -34.71 0.69 -15.32
C GLU A 33 -33.57 1.60 -14.83
N LEU A 34 -32.93 2.36 -15.72
CA LEU A 34 -31.83 3.27 -15.38
C LEU A 34 -32.34 4.45 -14.54
N ILE A 35 -31.59 4.89 -13.53
CA ILE A 35 -31.94 6.06 -12.72
C ILE A 35 -32.03 7.34 -13.57
N LYS A 36 -32.91 8.26 -13.16
CA LYS A 36 -33.27 9.46 -13.94
C LYS A 36 -32.06 10.33 -14.30
N GLU A 37 -31.10 10.44 -13.40
CA GLU A 37 -29.87 11.22 -13.59
C GLU A 37 -28.98 10.62 -14.67
N ALA A 38 -28.87 9.29 -14.71
CA ALA A 38 -28.10 8.58 -15.71
C ALA A 38 -28.83 8.52 -17.07
N GLN A 39 -30.16 8.46 -17.07
CA GLN A 39 -30.98 8.61 -18.28
C GLN A 39 -30.76 9.99 -18.90
N LYS A 40 -30.87 11.05 -18.08
CA LYS A 40 -30.62 12.42 -18.54
C LYS A 40 -29.22 12.58 -19.12
N ASP A 41 -28.19 12.11 -18.42
CA ASP A 41 -26.81 12.20 -18.94
C ASP A 41 -26.60 11.36 -20.21
N LEU A 42 -27.34 10.26 -20.39
CA LEU A 42 -27.31 9.46 -21.61
C LEU A 42 -27.95 10.23 -22.78
N ASP A 43 -29.09 10.88 -22.55
CA ASP A 43 -29.80 11.70 -23.54
C ASP A 43 -28.99 12.95 -23.91
N ASP A 44 -28.29 13.55 -22.94
CA ASP A 44 -27.41 14.71 -23.11
C ASP A 44 -26.03 14.33 -23.74
N GLU A 45 -25.84 13.07 -24.14
CA GLU A 45 -24.58 12.52 -24.67
C GLU A 45 -23.36 12.64 -23.73
N LEU A 46 -23.60 12.85 -22.43
CA LEU A 46 -22.58 12.97 -21.39
C LEU A 46 -22.15 11.62 -20.81
N LEU A 47 -23.05 10.63 -20.83
CA LEU A 47 -22.82 9.25 -20.40
C LEU A 47 -22.81 8.32 -21.62
N PRO A 48 -21.67 7.71 -21.98
CA PRO A 48 -21.63 6.78 -23.09
C PRO A 48 -22.50 5.54 -22.82
N LEU A 49 -23.12 5.04 -23.88
CA LEU A 49 -24.06 3.92 -23.85
C LEU A 49 -23.50 2.67 -23.14
N SER A 50 -22.21 2.39 -23.26
CA SER A 50 -21.56 1.26 -22.57
C SER A 50 -21.61 1.39 -21.04
N TYR A 51 -21.44 2.60 -20.50
CA TYR A 51 -21.51 2.85 -19.05
C TYR A 51 -22.96 2.77 -18.56
N ALA A 52 -23.90 3.34 -19.32
CA ALA A 52 -25.32 3.23 -19.01
C ALA A 52 -25.79 1.78 -18.93
N LEU A 53 -25.35 0.93 -19.87
CA LEU A 53 -25.66 -0.51 -19.86
C LEU A 53 -25.09 -1.23 -18.65
N GLU A 54 -23.89 -0.86 -18.21
CA GLU A 54 -23.28 -1.46 -17.00
C GLU A 54 -24.05 -1.04 -15.75
N ILE A 55 -24.37 0.25 -15.60
CA ILE A 55 -25.12 0.79 -14.47
C ILE A 55 -26.51 0.13 -14.40
N ALA A 56 -27.19 -0.02 -15.53
CA ALA A 56 -28.56 -0.56 -15.59
C ALA A 56 -28.71 -2.01 -15.08
N LYS A 57 -27.61 -2.74 -14.82
CA LYS A 57 -27.64 -4.10 -14.27
C LYS A 57 -28.05 -4.15 -12.80
N TYR A 58 -27.94 -3.03 -12.07
CA TYR A 58 -28.11 -2.97 -10.62
C TYR A 58 -29.47 -2.39 -10.20
N THR A 59 -29.85 -2.55 -8.93
CA THR A 59 -31.02 -1.89 -8.33
C THR A 59 -30.79 -0.37 -8.23
N PRO A 60 -31.85 0.47 -8.19
CA PRO A 60 -31.71 1.93 -8.21
C PRO A 60 -30.75 2.50 -7.15
N ASP A 61 -30.74 1.92 -5.95
CA ASP A 61 -29.82 2.33 -4.88
C ASP A 61 -28.36 2.09 -5.27
N ILE A 62 -28.06 0.91 -5.83
CA ILE A 62 -26.72 0.55 -6.27
C ILE A 62 -26.34 1.28 -7.57
N GLN A 63 -27.29 1.54 -8.46
CA GLN A 63 -27.06 2.39 -9.64
C GLN A 63 -26.53 3.77 -9.24
N SER A 64 -27.10 4.36 -8.19
CA SER A 64 -26.66 5.68 -7.69
C SER A 64 -25.21 5.65 -7.22
N VAL A 65 -24.81 4.59 -6.52
CA VAL A 65 -23.42 4.35 -6.07
C VAL A 65 -22.49 4.19 -7.27
N VAL A 66 -22.81 3.31 -8.22
CA VAL A 66 -21.98 3.05 -9.40
C VAL A 66 -21.87 4.28 -10.31
N TYR A 67 -22.98 4.97 -10.56
CA TYR A 67 -23.03 6.19 -11.37
C TYR A 67 -22.15 7.30 -10.80
N SER A 68 -22.09 7.44 -9.47
CA SER A 68 -21.24 8.45 -8.82
C SER A 68 -19.75 8.28 -9.12
N GLU A 69 -19.32 7.09 -9.54
CA GLU A 69 -17.95 6.74 -9.88
C GLU A 69 -17.69 6.66 -11.39
N ALA A 70 -18.71 6.89 -12.23
CA ALA A 70 -18.57 6.85 -13.69
C ALA A 70 -17.71 8.01 -14.23
N TYR A 71 -17.75 9.16 -13.55
CA TYR A 71 -17.10 10.40 -13.97
C TYR A 71 -15.79 10.66 -13.23
N ARG A 72 -14.82 11.26 -13.93
CA ARG A 72 -13.67 11.88 -13.26
C ARG A 72 -14.17 12.96 -12.33
N LYS A 73 -13.45 13.14 -11.23
CA LYS A 73 -13.82 14.12 -10.21
C LYS A 73 -12.71 15.15 -10.07
N GLU A 74 -13.09 16.40 -9.83
CA GLU A 74 -12.17 17.49 -9.55
C GLU A 74 -12.49 18.07 -8.17
N GLY A 75 -11.44 18.34 -7.41
CA GLY A 75 -11.58 19.01 -6.13
C GLY A 75 -11.72 20.52 -6.31
N LYS A 76 -12.76 21.10 -5.71
CA LYS A 76 -13.02 22.54 -5.70
C LYS A 76 -13.36 23.00 -4.28
N TYR A 77 -12.94 24.22 -3.95
CA TYR A 77 -13.41 24.87 -2.74
C TYR A 77 -14.76 25.53 -3.01
N GLN A 78 -15.77 25.20 -2.20
CA GLN A 78 -17.06 25.89 -2.13
C GLN A 78 -17.15 26.58 -0.77
N GLY A 79 -16.81 27.86 -0.72
CA GLY A 79 -16.54 28.57 0.53
C GLY A 79 -15.34 27.95 1.26
N ASP A 80 -15.48 27.68 2.55
CA ASP A 80 -14.43 27.07 3.38
C ASP A 80 -14.36 25.54 3.29
N ARG A 81 -15.19 24.91 2.44
CA ARG A 81 -15.26 23.44 2.32
C ARG A 81 -14.66 22.96 1.01
N TYR A 82 -13.73 22.01 1.10
CA TYR A 82 -13.24 21.27 -0.05
C TYR A 82 -14.26 20.21 -0.46
N VAL A 83 -14.77 20.30 -1.68
CA VAL A 83 -15.76 19.37 -2.23
C VAL A 83 -15.24 18.77 -3.53
N THR A 84 -15.63 17.53 -3.79
CA THR A 84 -15.25 16.81 -5.00
C THR A 84 -16.45 16.79 -5.93
N VAL A 85 -16.31 17.34 -7.13
CA VAL A 85 -17.41 17.51 -8.11
C VAL A 85 -17.14 16.65 -9.34
N PRO A 86 -18.13 15.89 -9.85
CA PRO A 86 -17.96 15.12 -11.08
C PRO A 86 -17.85 16.03 -12.31
N LEU A 87 -16.89 15.72 -13.18
CA LEU A 87 -16.70 16.36 -14.47
C LEU A 87 -17.55 15.61 -15.52
N LYS A 88 -18.78 16.07 -15.75
CA LYS A 88 -19.68 15.48 -16.74
C LYS A 88 -19.04 15.45 -18.14
N GLY A 89 -19.28 14.37 -18.89
CA GLY A 89 -18.61 14.09 -20.17
C GLY A 89 -17.16 13.57 -20.05
N GLN A 90 -16.51 13.69 -18.89
CA GLN A 90 -15.17 13.14 -18.67
C GLN A 90 -15.22 11.81 -17.91
N MET A 91 -15.25 10.71 -18.64
CA MET A 91 -15.34 9.36 -18.05
C MET A 91 -14.07 8.96 -17.29
N VAL A 92 -14.26 8.19 -16.21
CA VAL A 92 -13.23 7.29 -15.71
C VAL A 92 -12.96 6.24 -16.78
N PRO A 93 -11.69 5.90 -17.11
CA PRO A 93 -11.39 4.87 -18.10
C PRO A 93 -12.13 3.56 -17.81
N TRP A 94 -12.71 2.94 -18.83
CA TRP A 94 -13.58 1.75 -18.70
C TRP A 94 -13.00 0.66 -17.80
N ARG A 95 -11.72 0.32 -17.98
CA ARG A 95 -11.05 -0.69 -17.14
C ARG A 95 -11.04 -0.32 -15.66
N SER A 96 -10.76 0.93 -15.34
CA SER A 96 -10.76 1.42 -13.95
C SER A 96 -12.17 1.46 -13.36
N PHE A 97 -13.17 1.79 -14.17
CA PHE A 97 -14.57 1.77 -13.76
C PHE A 97 -15.03 0.34 -13.42
N ILE A 98 -14.78 -0.62 -14.31
CA ILE A 98 -15.11 -2.04 -14.05
C ILE A 98 -14.34 -2.60 -12.85
N GLU A 99 -13.04 -2.29 -12.72
CA GLU A 99 -12.25 -2.73 -11.57
C GLU A 99 -12.81 -2.19 -10.24
N TRP A 100 -13.26 -0.93 -10.24
CA TRP A 100 -13.90 -0.33 -9.08
C TRP A 100 -15.19 -1.07 -8.71
N ILE A 101 -16.06 -1.38 -9.69
CA ILE A 101 -17.29 -2.15 -9.45
C ILE A 101 -16.96 -3.55 -8.91
N ASN A 102 -16.02 -4.24 -9.53
CA ASN A 102 -15.59 -5.58 -9.10
C ASN A 102 -15.06 -5.59 -7.67
N THR A 103 -14.44 -4.49 -7.22
CA THR A 103 -13.86 -4.36 -5.88
C THR A 103 -14.88 -3.94 -4.83
N ASN A 104 -15.79 -3.03 -5.16
CA ASN A 104 -16.64 -2.33 -4.19
C ASN A 104 -18.12 -2.74 -4.21
N VAL A 105 -18.57 -3.37 -5.29
CA VAL A 105 -19.98 -3.80 -5.46
C VAL A 105 -20.07 -5.32 -5.50
N HIS A 106 -19.19 -5.99 -6.24
CA HIS A 106 -19.27 -7.43 -6.44
C HIS A 106 -18.58 -8.22 -5.33
N HIS A 107 -19.36 -8.72 -4.38
CA HIS A 107 -18.82 -9.54 -3.29
C HIS A 107 -18.97 -11.03 -3.58
N LEU A 108 -17.84 -11.71 -3.85
CA LEU A 108 -17.82 -13.15 -4.16
C LEU A 108 -18.41 -13.98 -3.02
N LEU A 109 -19.50 -14.71 -3.31
CA LEU A 109 -20.18 -15.56 -2.32
C LEU A 109 -19.30 -16.72 -1.85
N SER A 110 -18.37 -17.19 -2.69
CA SER A 110 -17.39 -18.22 -2.30
C SER A 110 -16.38 -17.75 -1.25
N LYS A 111 -16.26 -16.43 -1.05
CA LYS A 111 -15.37 -15.81 -0.04
C LYS A 111 -16.17 -15.22 1.13
N ALA A 112 -17.48 -15.47 1.19
CA ALA A 112 -18.32 -14.97 2.27
C ALA A 112 -17.80 -15.50 3.62
N PRO A 113 -17.74 -14.65 4.67
CA PRO A 113 -17.39 -15.11 6.01
C PRO A 113 -18.47 -15.99 6.63
N PHE A 114 -19.69 -15.94 6.07
CA PHE A 114 -20.87 -16.62 6.56
C PHE A 114 -21.35 -17.72 5.61
N ASP A 115 -22.20 -18.62 6.11
CA ASP A 115 -22.86 -19.62 5.26
C ASP A 115 -23.92 -18.96 4.36
N THR A 116 -23.72 -19.06 3.05
CA THR A 116 -24.64 -18.55 2.02
C THR A 116 -26.06 -19.14 2.09
N LYS A 117 -26.25 -20.26 2.78
CA LYS A 117 -27.53 -20.94 2.99
C LYS A 117 -28.21 -20.59 4.32
N ALA A 118 -27.58 -19.78 5.17
CA ALA A 118 -28.13 -19.42 6.47
C ALA A 118 -29.36 -18.51 6.34
N GLU A 119 -30.42 -18.85 7.07
CA GLU A 119 -31.70 -18.11 7.10
C GLU A 119 -31.75 -17.10 8.26
N ASP A 120 -30.82 -17.16 9.22
CA ASP A 120 -30.76 -16.31 10.41
C ASP A 120 -29.98 -14.98 10.22
N LEU A 121 -29.51 -14.71 8.99
CA LEU A 121 -28.68 -13.54 8.68
C LEU A 121 -29.46 -12.32 8.17
N ARG A 122 -30.76 -12.49 7.89
CA ARG A 122 -31.70 -11.42 7.52
C ARG A 122 -33.01 -11.62 8.26
N SER A 123 -33.73 -10.52 8.50
CA SER A 123 -35.05 -10.57 9.14
C SER A 123 -36.12 -11.28 8.30
N ASP A 124 -35.97 -11.28 6.98
CA ASP A 124 -36.89 -11.92 6.02
C ASP A 124 -36.56 -13.39 5.72
N GLY A 125 -35.50 -13.95 6.31
CA GLY A 125 -35.06 -15.33 6.05
C GLY A 125 -34.43 -15.56 4.67
N LEU A 126 -34.16 -14.52 3.88
CA LEU A 126 -33.68 -14.68 2.51
C LEU A 126 -32.21 -15.13 2.44
N THR A 127 -31.99 -16.36 2.00
CA THR A 127 -30.65 -16.93 1.76
C THR A 127 -30.00 -16.36 0.50
N CYS A 128 -28.67 -16.42 0.39
CA CYS A 128 -27.99 -15.93 -0.81
C CYS A 128 -28.32 -16.77 -2.05
N THR A 129 -28.54 -18.07 -1.90
CA THR A 129 -28.86 -18.97 -3.02
C THR A 129 -30.20 -18.67 -3.68
N LYS A 130 -31.18 -18.20 -2.90
CA LYS A 130 -32.51 -17.78 -3.36
C LYS A 130 -32.59 -16.30 -3.76
N CYS A 131 -31.51 -15.52 -3.58
CA CYS A 131 -31.49 -14.09 -3.89
C CYS A 131 -31.45 -13.84 -5.41
N ALA A 132 -32.23 -12.87 -5.88
CA ALA A 132 -32.22 -12.41 -7.26
C ALA A 132 -31.08 -11.41 -7.55
N GLU A 133 -30.55 -10.74 -6.53
CA GLU A 133 -29.46 -9.75 -6.61
C GLU A 133 -28.08 -10.41 -6.54
N ARG A 134 -27.86 -11.42 -7.36
CA ARG A 134 -26.57 -12.11 -7.51
C ARG A 134 -26.27 -12.40 -8.97
N THR A 135 -24.99 -12.41 -9.32
CA THR A 135 -24.56 -12.66 -10.71
C THR A 135 -25.06 -14.01 -11.23
N GLY A 136 -25.13 -15.04 -10.39
CA GLY A 136 -25.64 -16.36 -10.75
C GLY A 136 -27.16 -16.43 -10.97
N ALA A 137 -27.94 -15.44 -10.54
CA ALA A 137 -29.38 -15.33 -10.86
C ALA A 137 -29.61 -14.53 -12.16
N GLN A 138 -28.61 -13.76 -12.60
CA GLN A 138 -28.69 -12.85 -13.75
C GLN A 138 -27.62 -13.14 -14.79
N VAL A 139 -27.33 -14.42 -15.05
CA VAL A 139 -26.18 -14.88 -15.87
C VAL A 139 -26.12 -14.20 -17.25
N SER A 140 -27.26 -13.97 -17.89
CA SER A 140 -27.34 -13.34 -19.22
C SER A 140 -26.94 -11.85 -19.25
N LEU A 141 -26.84 -11.18 -18.09
CA LEU A 141 -26.42 -9.78 -17.96
C LEU A 141 -24.91 -9.61 -17.71
N PHE A 142 -24.22 -10.67 -17.28
CA PHE A 142 -22.81 -10.60 -16.88
C PHE A 142 -21.92 -11.44 -17.81
N GLU A 143 -20.91 -10.82 -18.40
CA GLU A 143 -19.98 -11.53 -19.26
C GLU A 143 -19.06 -12.46 -18.44
N PRO A 144 -18.71 -13.66 -18.98
CA PRO A 144 -17.75 -14.58 -18.37
C PRO A 144 -16.39 -13.97 -17.98
N THR A 145 -16.00 -12.90 -18.69
CA THR A 145 -14.70 -12.22 -18.59
C THR A 145 -14.64 -11.13 -17.51
N GLN A 146 -15.78 -10.58 -17.06
CA GLN A 146 -15.80 -9.54 -16.03
C GLN A 146 -15.78 -10.14 -14.63
N ILE A 147 -16.62 -11.16 -14.37
CA ILE A 147 -16.66 -12.00 -13.15
C ILE A 147 -17.06 -13.45 -13.45
N GLY A 148 -17.54 -13.72 -14.67
CA GLY A 148 -18.51 -14.78 -14.94
C GLY A 148 -17.99 -16.23 -14.98
N ARG A 149 -17.31 -16.63 -13.91
CA ARG A 149 -17.35 -18.01 -13.39
C ARG A 149 -17.67 -18.08 -11.89
N LYS A 150 -17.74 -16.95 -11.16
CA LYS A 150 -17.97 -16.96 -9.72
C LYS A 150 -19.24 -16.17 -9.37
N ASP A 151 -20.08 -16.77 -8.54
CA ASP A 151 -21.32 -16.14 -8.05
C ASP A 151 -20.98 -15.05 -7.03
N ALA A 152 -21.53 -13.85 -7.23
CA ALA A 152 -21.26 -12.67 -6.43
C ALA A 152 -22.55 -11.99 -6.01
N CYS A 153 -22.60 -11.50 -4.77
CA CYS A 153 -23.62 -10.57 -4.31
C CYS A 153 -23.45 -9.23 -5.05
N LEU A 154 -24.55 -8.69 -5.56
CA LEU A 154 -24.58 -7.38 -6.24
C LEU A 154 -24.97 -6.23 -5.30
N ASN A 155 -25.27 -6.55 -4.04
CA ASN A 155 -25.70 -5.61 -3.02
C ASN A 155 -24.66 -5.54 -1.88
N PRO A 156 -23.73 -4.56 -1.91
CA PRO A 156 -22.69 -4.42 -0.90
C PRO A 156 -23.26 -4.20 0.51
N GLY A 157 -24.34 -3.44 0.65
CA GLY A 157 -25.01 -3.23 1.95
C GLY A 157 -25.48 -4.56 2.55
N CYS A 158 -26.23 -5.35 1.78
CA CYS A 158 -26.69 -6.67 2.21
C CYS A 158 -25.54 -7.61 2.61
N TYR A 159 -24.42 -7.59 1.87
CA TYR A 159 -23.26 -8.42 2.19
C TYR A 159 -22.60 -8.01 3.51
N VAL A 160 -22.45 -6.70 3.75
CA VAL A 160 -21.92 -6.15 5.00
C VAL A 160 -22.85 -6.48 6.17
N ASP A 161 -24.14 -6.26 6.02
CA ASP A 161 -25.14 -6.52 7.06
C ASP A 161 -25.17 -8.01 7.44
N LYS A 162 -25.16 -8.92 6.44
CA LYS A 162 -25.06 -10.37 6.70
C LYS A 162 -23.75 -10.75 7.40
N SER A 163 -22.65 -10.11 7.05
CA SER A 163 -21.35 -10.35 7.71
C SER A 163 -21.37 -9.92 9.17
N GLN A 164 -21.92 -8.75 9.47
CA GLN A 164 -22.08 -8.27 10.84
C GLN A 164 -23.06 -9.16 11.62
N LYS A 165 -24.18 -9.54 11.00
CA LYS A 165 -25.15 -10.43 11.64
C LYS A 165 -24.58 -11.80 11.94
N HIS A 166 -23.73 -12.32 11.06
CA HIS A 166 -23.00 -13.56 11.29
C HIS A 166 -22.09 -13.47 12.53
N VAL A 167 -21.41 -12.34 12.75
CA VAL A 167 -20.62 -12.11 13.97
C VAL A 167 -21.53 -12.15 15.20
N GLU A 168 -22.68 -11.46 15.19
CA GLU A 168 -23.63 -11.44 16.30
C GLU A 168 -24.16 -12.83 16.63
N VAL A 169 -24.64 -13.56 15.62
CA VAL A 169 -25.17 -14.93 15.77
C VAL A 169 -24.11 -15.87 16.31
N THR A 170 -22.88 -15.78 15.78
CA THR A 170 -21.76 -16.59 16.25
C THR A 170 -21.38 -16.23 17.69
N ARG A 171 -21.45 -14.96 18.07
CA ARG A 171 -21.16 -14.47 19.42
C ARG A 171 -22.16 -15.01 20.43
N VAL A 172 -23.45 -15.01 20.09
CA VAL A 172 -24.51 -15.61 20.93
C VAL A 172 -24.28 -17.12 21.09
N LYS A 173 -24.06 -17.85 19.99
CA LYS A 173 -23.79 -19.30 20.03
C LYS A 173 -22.56 -19.63 20.90
N LEU A 174 -21.49 -18.82 20.80
CA LEU A 174 -20.30 -18.99 21.64
C LEU A 174 -20.53 -18.66 23.11
N ALA A 175 -21.37 -17.67 23.40
CA ALA A 175 -21.73 -17.29 24.77
C ALA A 175 -22.52 -18.41 25.45
N GLU A 176 -23.51 -18.97 24.76
CA GLU A 176 -24.30 -20.13 25.21
C GLU A 176 -23.41 -21.35 25.48
N LEU A 177 -22.48 -21.68 24.57
CA LEU A 177 -21.53 -22.78 24.74
C LEU A 177 -20.59 -22.58 25.94
N ARG A 178 -20.28 -21.33 26.29
CA ARG A 178 -19.41 -20.97 27.42
C ARG A 178 -20.19 -20.75 28.73
N GLY A 179 -21.51 -20.65 28.68
CA GLY A 179 -22.34 -20.28 29.83
C GLY A 179 -22.05 -18.87 30.37
N VAL A 180 -21.65 -17.94 29.49
CA VAL A 180 -21.32 -16.54 29.84
C VAL A 180 -22.25 -15.57 29.13
N ASP A 181 -22.27 -14.31 29.57
CA ASP A 181 -22.95 -13.25 28.83
C ASP A 181 -22.30 -12.99 27.46
N VAL A 182 -23.09 -12.56 26.48
CA VAL A 182 -22.62 -12.27 25.12
C VAL A 182 -21.49 -11.22 25.12
N SER A 183 -21.54 -10.24 26.03
CA SER A 183 -20.53 -9.21 26.17
C SER A 183 -19.15 -9.76 26.58
N GLU A 184 -19.10 -10.90 27.28
CA GLU A 184 -17.87 -11.56 27.73
C GLU A 184 -17.18 -12.40 26.64
N VAL A 185 -17.84 -12.60 25.49
CA VAL A 185 -17.19 -13.19 24.31
C VAL A 185 -16.34 -12.11 23.65
N PRO A 186 -15.00 -12.25 23.65
CA PRO A 186 -14.13 -11.21 23.14
C PRO A 186 -14.15 -11.19 21.60
N LEU A 187 -14.23 -9.99 21.05
CA LEU A 187 -13.98 -9.71 19.65
C LEU A 187 -12.53 -9.25 19.51
N VAL A 188 -11.78 -9.78 18.55
CA VAL A 188 -10.34 -9.48 18.42
C VAL A 188 -10.00 -8.95 17.02
N ARG A 189 -8.99 -8.07 16.98
CA ARG A 189 -8.31 -7.65 15.74
C ARG A 189 -6.81 -7.81 15.91
N SER A 190 -6.28 -8.90 15.36
CA SER A 190 -4.87 -9.28 15.53
C SER A 190 -3.87 -8.32 14.86
N TRP A 191 -4.31 -7.48 13.91
CA TRP A 191 -3.48 -6.44 13.30
C TRP A 191 -3.46 -5.13 14.11
N CYS A 192 -4.39 -4.94 15.05
CA CYS A 192 -4.43 -3.75 15.88
C CYS A 192 -3.53 -3.91 17.10
N TYR A 193 -2.59 -2.98 17.29
CA TYR A 193 -1.74 -3.00 18.48
C TYR A 193 -2.53 -2.69 19.76
N THR A 194 -3.45 -1.73 19.67
CA THR A 194 -4.28 -1.25 20.78
C THR A 194 -5.71 -1.76 20.69
N ASP A 195 -6.39 -1.76 21.83
CA ASP A 195 -7.81 -2.05 21.96
C ASP A 195 -8.64 -0.92 21.33
N GLY A 196 -9.75 -1.32 20.70
CA GLY A 196 -10.76 -0.40 20.21
C GLY A 196 -11.96 -0.36 21.16
N LYS A 197 -12.99 0.40 20.78
CA LYS A 197 -14.25 0.47 21.53
C LYS A 197 -14.91 -0.90 21.69
N ASP A 198 -14.90 -1.70 20.61
CA ASP A 198 -15.68 -2.94 20.49
C ASP A 198 -14.80 -4.17 20.18
N TYR A 199 -13.47 -4.04 20.25
CA TYR A 199 -12.54 -5.15 19.98
C TYR A 199 -11.26 -5.03 20.81
N LEU A 200 -10.60 -6.17 21.03
CA LEU A 200 -9.29 -6.27 21.67
C LEU A 200 -8.18 -6.37 20.62
N GLY A 201 -7.15 -5.56 20.79
CA GLY A 201 -5.91 -5.62 20.03
C GLY A 201 -4.86 -6.51 20.71
N THR A 202 -3.65 -6.51 20.15
CA THR A 202 -2.55 -7.35 20.65
C THR A 202 -2.07 -6.98 22.05
N GLU A 203 -2.41 -5.79 22.56
CA GLU A 203 -2.09 -5.38 23.93
C GLU A 203 -2.90 -6.10 25.01
N SER A 204 -4.07 -6.65 24.66
CA SER A 204 -4.99 -7.31 25.59
C SER A 204 -5.37 -8.74 25.20
N ALA A 205 -5.18 -9.14 23.94
CA ALA A 205 -5.48 -10.50 23.47
C ALA A 205 -4.38 -11.05 22.53
N VAL A 206 -3.93 -12.28 22.81
CA VAL A 206 -3.06 -13.06 21.91
C VAL A 206 -3.88 -14.15 21.25
N VAL A 207 -3.94 -14.17 19.91
CA VAL A 207 -4.57 -15.25 19.13
C VAL A 207 -3.58 -16.40 18.98
N ILE A 208 -3.99 -17.60 19.40
CA ILE A 208 -3.11 -18.77 19.55
C ILE A 208 -3.10 -19.63 18.29
N SER A 209 -4.29 -19.95 17.79
CA SER A 209 -4.49 -20.70 16.56
C SER A 209 -5.40 -19.90 15.62
N GLY A 210 -4.95 -19.73 14.38
CA GLY A 210 -5.76 -19.09 13.32
C GLY A 210 -5.40 -17.66 12.94
N ALA A 211 -4.36 -17.03 13.54
CA ALA A 211 -3.91 -15.70 13.12
C ALA A 211 -2.85 -15.76 12.02
N LYS A 212 -3.01 -14.92 10.98
CA LYS A 212 -2.09 -14.78 9.83
C LYS A 212 -0.70 -14.19 10.15
N ARG A 213 -0.38 -13.91 11.42
CA ARG A 213 0.95 -13.42 11.83
C ARG A 213 1.99 -14.54 11.92
N GLY A 214 2.04 -15.45 10.94
CA GLY A 214 3.19 -16.34 10.65
C GLY A 214 3.74 -17.22 11.78
N GLY A 215 3.06 -17.32 12.92
CA GLY A 215 3.49 -18.15 14.05
C GLY A 215 2.28 -18.49 14.91
N ASN A 216 2.07 -19.78 15.13
CA ASN A 216 1.14 -20.25 16.16
C ASN A 216 1.76 -19.91 17.52
N ALA A 217 1.04 -19.18 18.37
CA ALA A 217 1.47 -19.03 19.76
C ALA A 217 1.39 -20.40 20.44
N LYS A 218 2.20 -20.61 21.48
CA LYS A 218 2.18 -21.90 22.18
C LYS A 218 0.82 -22.09 22.84
N GLU A 219 0.23 -23.26 22.69
CA GLU A 219 -1.00 -23.59 23.41
C GLU A 219 -0.81 -23.39 24.92
N CYS A 220 -1.85 -22.87 25.59
CA CYS A 220 -1.83 -22.67 27.03
C CYS A 220 -3.07 -23.27 27.68
N LYS A 221 -3.12 -23.38 29.00
CA LYS A 221 -4.30 -23.93 29.69
C LYS A 221 -5.44 -22.92 29.88
N LYS A 222 -5.16 -21.63 29.63
CA LYS A 222 -6.10 -20.51 29.86
C LYS A 222 -6.70 -19.98 28.56
N MET A 223 -6.78 -20.83 27.53
CA MET A 223 -7.32 -20.46 26.23
C MET A 223 -8.83 -20.36 26.33
N ILE A 224 -9.38 -19.32 25.70
CA ILE A 224 -10.81 -19.15 25.53
C ILE A 224 -11.12 -18.97 24.05
N ASN A 225 -12.37 -19.21 23.68
CA ASN A 225 -12.84 -18.93 22.34
C ASN A 225 -13.40 -17.50 22.26
N GLY A 226 -13.06 -16.81 21.17
CA GLY A 226 -13.65 -15.54 20.77
C GLY A 226 -13.77 -15.46 19.25
N ILE A 227 -14.04 -14.26 18.74
CA ILE A 227 -14.33 -14.05 17.32
C ILE A 227 -13.32 -13.10 16.70
N ASP A 228 -12.77 -13.50 15.55
CA ASP A 228 -11.86 -12.68 14.76
C ASP A 228 -12.63 -11.71 13.85
N LEU A 229 -12.24 -10.43 13.87
CA LEU A 229 -12.80 -9.38 13.01
C LEU A 229 -11.84 -8.98 11.87
N GLU A 230 -10.76 -9.73 11.66
CA GLU A 230 -9.86 -9.50 10.53
C GLU A 230 -10.49 -9.92 9.20
N PRO A 231 -10.21 -9.21 8.08
CA PRO A 231 -10.87 -9.49 6.79
C PRO A 231 -10.77 -10.95 6.31
N ASP A 232 -9.68 -11.64 6.63
CA ASP A 232 -9.44 -13.02 6.20
C ASP A 232 -10.16 -14.08 7.04
N ASN A 233 -10.55 -13.73 8.27
CA ASN A 233 -11.15 -14.63 9.25
C ASN A 233 -12.43 -14.05 9.86
N TYR A 234 -13.03 -13.06 9.19
CA TYR A 234 -14.12 -12.27 9.75
C TYR A 234 -15.25 -13.18 10.24
N GLY A 235 -15.64 -13.05 11.51
CA GLY A 235 -16.70 -13.87 12.12
C GLY A 235 -16.32 -15.29 12.51
N ARG A 236 -15.08 -15.73 12.27
CA ARG A 236 -14.63 -17.07 12.67
C ARG A 236 -14.26 -17.13 14.15
N THR A 237 -14.54 -18.28 14.75
CA THR A 237 -14.10 -18.60 16.11
C THR A 237 -12.59 -18.85 16.13
N VAL A 238 -11.89 -18.15 17.02
CA VAL A 238 -10.45 -18.31 17.24
C VAL A 238 -10.16 -18.56 18.72
N GLN A 239 -9.08 -19.32 18.98
CA GLN A 239 -8.58 -19.53 20.33
C GLN A 239 -7.63 -18.40 20.73
N LEU A 240 -7.84 -17.84 21.92
CA LEU A 240 -7.10 -16.68 22.39
C LEU A 240 -6.75 -16.77 23.88
N CYS A 241 -5.70 -16.06 24.25
CA CYS A 241 -5.26 -15.87 25.62
C CYS A 241 -5.36 -14.38 25.97
N LEU A 242 -6.28 -14.03 26.87
CA LEU A 242 -6.42 -12.66 27.35
C LEU A 242 -5.32 -12.29 28.34
N LYS A 243 -4.94 -11.02 28.39
CA LYS A 243 -4.00 -10.49 29.39
C LYS A 243 -4.51 -10.67 30.82
N THR A 244 -5.81 -10.53 31.02
CA THR A 244 -6.51 -10.78 32.29
C THR A 244 -6.35 -12.20 32.80
N SER A 245 -6.03 -13.15 31.91
CA SER A 245 -5.75 -14.53 32.33
C SER A 245 -4.46 -14.67 33.13
N ALA A 246 -3.56 -13.67 33.15
CA ALA A 246 -2.23 -13.75 33.77
C ALA A 246 -1.49 -15.05 33.37
N CYS A 247 -1.53 -15.37 32.07
CA CYS A 247 -0.87 -16.55 31.54
C CYS A 247 0.63 -16.28 31.36
N LYS A 248 1.48 -16.93 32.17
CA LYS A 248 2.95 -16.76 32.10
C LYS A 248 3.57 -17.05 30.72
N THR A 249 2.90 -17.84 29.88
CA THR A 249 3.37 -18.19 28.52
C THR A 249 3.24 -17.03 27.54
N HIS A 250 2.15 -16.26 27.62
CA HIS A 250 1.83 -15.18 26.66
C HIS A 250 1.95 -13.78 27.25
N TRP A 251 1.78 -13.68 28.56
CA TRP A 251 1.80 -12.45 29.34
C TRP A 251 2.82 -12.61 30.47
N PRO A 252 4.12 -12.78 30.14
CA PRO A 252 5.15 -12.83 31.17
C PRO A 252 5.16 -11.49 31.91
N GLU A 253 5.31 -11.54 33.24
CA GLU A 253 5.53 -10.32 34.01
C GLU A 253 6.76 -9.60 33.45
N PRO A 254 6.71 -8.27 33.28
CA PRO A 254 7.90 -7.52 32.93
C PRO A 254 8.92 -7.77 34.05
N LYS A 255 9.96 -8.58 33.76
CA LYS A 255 11.11 -8.68 34.65
C LYS A 255 11.62 -7.25 34.84
N ALA A 256 11.53 -6.73 36.07
CA ALA A 256 12.23 -5.52 36.47
C ALA A 256 13.66 -5.66 35.98
N GLY A 257 14.09 -4.74 35.10
CA GLY A 257 15.26 -4.83 34.23
C GLY A 257 16.39 -5.72 34.75
N GLY A 258 16.29 -7.01 34.45
CA GLY A 258 17.25 -8.04 34.75
C GLY A 258 17.31 -8.91 33.52
N SER A 259 18.17 -8.52 32.59
CA SER A 259 18.48 -9.34 31.43
C SER A 259 19.18 -10.60 31.93
N ASP A 260 18.41 -11.64 32.27
CA ASP A 260 18.93 -13.01 32.33
C ASP A 260 19.32 -13.41 30.92
N LYS A 261 20.50 -12.95 30.50
CA LYS A 261 21.33 -13.72 29.59
C LYS A 261 21.90 -14.84 30.44
N SER A 262 21.43 -16.06 30.19
CA SER A 262 22.16 -17.25 30.50
C SER A 262 23.55 -17.15 29.87
N GLY A 263 24.55 -16.76 30.65
CA GLY A 263 25.91 -16.64 30.20
C GLY A 263 26.76 -16.03 31.28
N GLY A 264 27.39 -16.91 32.09
CA GLY A 264 28.56 -16.69 32.95
C GLY A 264 28.58 -15.41 33.78
N THR A 265 28.68 -15.55 35.11
CA THR A 265 28.91 -14.45 36.05
C THR A 265 30.11 -13.60 35.60
N LYS A 266 29.87 -12.54 34.84
CA LYS A 266 30.85 -11.52 34.48
C LYS A 266 30.93 -10.50 35.60
N THR A 267 32.11 -9.98 35.83
CA THR A 267 32.32 -8.98 36.89
C THR A 267 31.67 -7.64 36.51
N THR A 268 31.31 -6.82 37.49
CA THR A 268 30.71 -5.48 37.28
C THR A 268 31.59 -4.57 36.41
N GLU A 269 32.91 -4.75 36.44
CA GLU A 269 33.86 -4.05 35.58
C GLU A 269 33.77 -4.52 34.11
N GLU A 270 33.63 -5.83 33.86
CA GLU A 270 33.43 -6.40 32.52
C GLU A 270 32.11 -5.92 31.89
N GLU A 271 31.04 -5.82 32.67
CA GLU A 271 29.77 -5.28 32.17
C GLU A 271 29.86 -3.78 31.83
N SER A 272 30.57 -3.00 32.64
CA SER A 272 30.77 -1.57 32.38
C SER A 272 31.60 -1.31 31.12
N THR A 273 32.64 -2.11 30.90
CA THR A 273 33.51 -2.03 29.71
C THR A 273 32.78 -2.49 28.45
N GLU A 274 31.94 -3.53 28.53
CA GLU A 274 31.09 -3.99 27.42
C GLU A 274 30.04 -2.93 27.03
N ARG A 275 29.41 -2.26 28.02
CA ARG A 275 28.47 -1.15 27.76
C ARG A 275 29.15 0.07 27.13
N LEU A 276 30.35 0.44 27.62
CA LEU A 276 31.15 1.52 27.03
C LEU A 276 31.54 1.21 25.58
N GLU A 277 31.91 -0.02 25.29
CA GLU A 277 32.26 -0.46 23.94
C GLU A 277 31.04 -0.52 23.02
N ALA A 278 29.88 -0.97 23.50
CA ALA A 278 28.63 -0.94 22.74
C ALA A 278 28.23 0.51 22.39
N HIS A 279 28.39 1.44 23.31
CA HIS A 279 28.15 2.86 23.05
C HIS A 279 29.13 3.44 22.01
N ARG A 280 30.42 3.08 22.10
CA ARG A 280 31.45 3.44 21.11
C ARG A 280 31.13 2.88 19.72
N ALA A 281 30.74 1.61 19.65
CA ALA A 281 30.35 0.95 18.41
C ALA A 281 29.11 1.58 17.78
N ARG A 282 28.10 1.94 18.60
CA ARG A 282 26.90 2.64 18.11
C ARG A 282 27.24 4.02 17.56
N ARG A 283 28.15 4.74 18.22
CA ARG A 283 28.62 6.05 17.76
C ARG A 283 29.41 5.95 16.45
N GLU A 284 30.23 4.89 16.30
CA GLU A 284 30.90 4.55 15.03
C GLU A 284 29.89 4.27 13.91
N GLU A 285 28.86 3.47 14.19
CA GLU A 285 27.81 3.12 13.24
C GLU A 285 27.06 4.36 12.74
N ILE A 286 26.57 5.21 13.65
CA ILE A 286 25.82 6.42 13.30
C ILE A 286 26.69 7.37 12.46
N TRP A 287 27.96 7.51 12.81
CA TRP A 287 28.88 8.36 12.04
C TRP A 287 29.13 7.81 10.64
N ASN A 288 29.40 6.50 10.51
CA ASN A 288 29.56 5.85 9.21
C ASN A 288 28.27 5.87 8.38
N ALA A 289 27.08 5.78 9.00
CA ALA A 289 25.81 5.90 8.30
C ALA A 289 25.62 7.31 7.72
N LYS A 290 26.01 8.36 8.46
CA LYS A 290 25.99 9.75 7.95
C LYS A 290 26.96 9.96 6.79
N VAL A 291 28.17 9.43 6.89
CA VAL A 291 29.16 9.46 5.80
C VAL A 291 28.62 8.71 4.59
N ALA A 292 28.12 7.49 4.78
CA ALA A 292 27.57 6.65 3.70
C ALA A 292 26.42 7.35 2.97
N GLU A 293 25.50 8.01 3.67
CA GLU A 293 24.43 8.77 3.03
C GLU A 293 24.96 9.94 2.19
N ALA A 294 25.97 10.67 2.68
CA ALA A 294 26.59 11.76 1.91
C ALA A 294 27.36 11.25 0.68
N VAL A 295 28.09 10.12 0.81
CA VAL A 295 28.77 9.44 -0.30
C VAL A 295 27.75 8.98 -1.34
N ARG A 296 26.67 8.34 -0.90
CA ARG A 296 25.58 7.84 -1.75
C ARG A 296 24.94 8.96 -2.58
N VAL A 297 24.66 10.11 -1.96
CA VAL A 297 24.15 11.31 -2.65
C VAL A 297 25.11 11.77 -3.76
N ARG A 298 26.42 11.86 -3.48
CA ARG A 298 27.44 12.25 -4.48
C ARG A 298 27.59 11.25 -5.61
N VAL A 299 27.63 9.97 -5.28
CA VAL A 299 27.71 8.88 -6.27
C VAL A 299 26.51 8.94 -7.20
N PHE A 300 25.30 9.12 -6.67
CA PHE A 300 24.08 9.22 -7.48
C PHE A 300 24.04 10.46 -8.34
N LYS A 301 24.51 11.61 -7.84
CA LYS A 301 24.64 12.83 -8.65
C LYS A 301 25.53 12.59 -9.87
N LEU A 302 26.75 12.11 -9.65
CA LEU A 302 27.72 11.86 -10.72
C LEU A 302 27.27 10.73 -11.67
N ALA A 303 26.67 9.67 -11.13
CA ALA A 303 26.13 8.58 -11.93
C ALA A 303 24.96 9.06 -12.81
N ALA A 304 24.06 9.89 -12.29
CA ALA A 304 22.96 10.47 -13.05
C ALA A 304 23.46 11.37 -14.19
N GLU A 305 24.47 12.20 -13.93
CA GLU A 305 25.09 13.06 -14.95
C GLU A 305 25.79 12.24 -16.06
N ARG A 306 26.45 11.14 -15.70
CA ARG A 306 27.05 10.22 -16.67
C ARG A 306 26.01 9.41 -17.43
N PHE A 307 24.93 9.00 -16.77
CA PHE A 307 23.79 8.34 -17.38
C PHE A 307 23.15 9.25 -18.44
N GLU A 308 22.88 10.51 -18.09
CA GLU A 308 22.35 11.51 -19.03
C GLU A 308 23.23 11.63 -20.27
N LYS A 309 24.56 11.74 -20.10
CA LYS A 309 25.51 11.85 -21.22
C LYS A 309 25.55 10.59 -22.09
N LYS A 310 25.44 9.40 -21.48
CA LYS A 310 25.53 8.10 -22.17
C LYS A 310 24.25 7.74 -22.92
N PHE A 311 23.08 8.05 -22.37
CA PHE A 311 21.79 7.61 -22.86
C PHE A 311 20.92 8.77 -23.35
N ARG A 312 21.51 9.74 -24.08
CA ARG A 312 20.72 10.75 -24.81
C ARG A 312 19.90 10.10 -25.91
N ILE A 313 18.83 9.39 -25.55
CA ILE A 313 17.92 8.75 -26.50
C ILE A 313 17.09 9.87 -27.13
N THR A 314 17.36 10.15 -28.40
CA THR A 314 16.66 11.17 -29.20
C THR A 314 15.30 10.68 -29.68
N ASP A 315 15.11 9.36 -29.74
CA ASP A 315 14.01 8.71 -30.48
C ASP A 315 12.81 8.32 -29.60
N VAL A 316 12.84 8.70 -28.33
CA VAL A 316 11.67 8.56 -27.46
C VAL A 316 10.74 9.74 -27.76
N GLY A 317 9.50 9.46 -28.19
CA GLY A 317 8.50 10.50 -28.48
C GLY A 317 8.39 11.54 -27.35
N THR A 318 7.99 12.77 -27.69
CA THR A 318 8.10 13.97 -26.82
C THR A 318 7.53 13.80 -25.42
N ASP A 319 6.55 12.91 -25.25
CA ASP A 319 5.75 12.81 -24.04
C ASP A 319 6.07 11.56 -23.20
N LEU A 320 6.85 10.59 -23.70
CA LEU A 320 7.06 9.33 -22.97
C LEU A 320 7.89 9.54 -21.71
N LEU A 321 8.99 10.28 -21.80
CA LEU A 321 9.90 10.50 -20.67
C LEU A 321 9.22 11.31 -19.54
N PRO A 322 8.52 12.44 -19.81
CA PRO A 322 7.74 13.12 -18.78
C PRO A 322 6.66 12.23 -18.13
N GLN A 323 5.98 11.38 -18.91
CA GLN A 323 4.99 10.46 -18.39
C GLN A 323 5.59 9.40 -17.48
N LEU A 324 6.72 8.81 -17.86
CA LEU A 324 7.44 7.83 -17.05
C LEU A 324 7.91 8.47 -15.74
N THR A 325 8.61 9.60 -15.82
CA THR A 325 9.11 10.32 -14.64
C THR A 325 7.98 10.69 -13.68
N ALA A 326 6.85 11.20 -14.19
CA ALA A 326 5.67 11.51 -13.37
C ALA A 326 5.09 10.27 -12.68
N ARG A 327 5.01 9.13 -13.38
CA ARG A 327 4.49 7.88 -12.81
C ARG A 327 5.41 7.32 -11.74
N PHE A 328 6.71 7.26 -12.00
CA PHE A 328 7.70 6.80 -11.02
C PHE A 328 7.71 7.69 -9.78
N TRP A 329 7.64 9.01 -9.95
CA TRP A 329 7.52 9.94 -8.83
C TRP A 329 6.30 9.65 -7.95
N ARG A 330 5.13 9.39 -8.54
CA ARG A 330 3.91 9.06 -7.77
C ARG A 330 4.06 7.74 -7.01
N MET A 331 4.70 6.74 -7.61
CA MET A 331 4.94 5.45 -6.95
C MET A 331 5.88 5.60 -5.74
N THR A 332 6.91 6.45 -5.84
CA THR A 332 7.85 6.68 -4.73
C THR A 332 7.34 7.70 -3.69
N ALA A 333 6.31 8.49 -4.01
CA ALA A 333 5.77 9.53 -3.12
C ALA A 333 4.77 9.05 -2.05
N SER A 334 4.27 7.81 -2.13
CA SER A 334 3.11 7.33 -1.34
C SER A 334 3.43 6.39 -0.16
N GLY A 335 4.70 6.20 0.20
CA GLY A 335 5.10 5.36 1.35
C GLY A 335 6.00 6.10 2.34
N ASP A 336 6.25 5.47 3.52
CA ASP A 336 7.15 5.90 4.62
C ASP A 336 8.63 6.15 4.22
N GLN A 337 8.91 6.22 2.92
CA GLN A 337 10.19 6.44 2.26
C GLN A 337 10.61 7.92 2.23
N ASN A 338 10.36 8.68 3.31
CA ASN A 338 10.69 10.11 3.40
C ASN A 338 12.17 10.43 3.09
N ASN A 339 13.09 9.48 3.30
CA ASN A 339 14.51 9.64 2.96
C ASN A 339 14.78 9.59 1.44
N LEU A 340 13.98 8.82 0.69
CA LEU A 340 14.19 8.61 -0.75
C LEU A 340 13.80 9.84 -1.55
N ASN A 341 12.60 10.37 -1.30
CA ASN A 341 12.18 11.63 -1.89
C ASN A 341 13.03 12.80 -1.40
N GLY A 342 13.57 12.74 -0.18
CA GLY A 342 14.50 13.74 0.36
C GLY A 342 15.78 13.86 -0.48
N VAL A 343 16.40 12.75 -0.87
CA VAL A 343 17.60 12.76 -1.72
C VAL A 343 17.28 13.26 -3.13
N VAL A 344 16.20 12.78 -3.74
CA VAL A 344 15.84 13.23 -5.09
C VAL A 344 15.49 14.72 -5.10
N LYS A 345 14.72 15.21 -4.12
CA LYS A 345 14.41 16.65 -3.97
C LYS A 345 15.66 17.49 -3.73
N ARG A 346 16.59 17.01 -2.89
CA ARG A 346 17.87 17.71 -2.63
C ARG A 346 18.69 17.85 -3.91
N LEU A 347 18.88 16.75 -4.63
CA LEU A 347 19.67 16.75 -5.87
C LEU A 347 19.01 17.60 -6.97
N ILE A 348 17.68 17.56 -7.07
CA ILE A 348 16.93 18.47 -7.94
C ILE A 348 17.23 19.92 -7.57
N GLY A 349 17.14 20.30 -6.29
CA GLY A 349 17.43 21.66 -5.83
C GLY A 349 18.89 22.10 -6.08
N GLU A 350 19.87 21.21 -5.94
CA GLU A 350 21.27 21.51 -6.28
C GLU A 350 21.43 21.82 -7.78
N TRP A 351 20.82 21.02 -8.65
CA TRP A 351 20.88 21.25 -10.09
C TRP A 351 20.03 22.45 -10.56
N GLU A 352 18.94 22.78 -9.87
CA GLU A 352 18.14 24.00 -10.08
C GLU A 352 18.97 25.27 -9.80
N SER A 353 20.00 25.20 -8.95
CA SER A 353 20.91 26.32 -8.73
C SER A 353 21.94 26.50 -9.86
N GLU A 354 22.20 25.45 -10.64
CA GLU A 354 23.11 25.45 -11.79
C GLU A 354 22.40 25.78 -13.12
N ALA A 355 21.10 25.53 -13.21
CA ALA A 355 20.25 25.88 -14.35
C ALA A 355 19.29 27.01 -13.94
N ASP A 356 19.36 28.19 -14.56
CA ASP A 356 18.50 29.36 -14.36
C ASP A 356 16.97 29.07 -14.55
N ILE A 357 16.36 28.27 -13.67
CA ILE A 357 14.93 27.98 -13.64
C ILE A 357 14.35 28.71 -12.43
N LYS A 358 13.95 29.96 -12.68
CA LYS A 358 13.39 30.91 -11.69
C LYS A 358 12.04 30.53 -11.08
N ARG A 359 11.59 29.27 -11.18
CA ARG A 359 10.31 28.79 -10.66
C ARG A 359 10.51 27.36 -10.16
N GLY A 360 10.68 27.21 -8.84
CA GLY A 360 10.86 25.91 -8.20
C GLY A 360 9.83 24.89 -8.68
N ILE A 361 10.27 23.65 -8.89
CA ILE A 361 9.43 22.58 -9.41
C ILE A 361 8.44 22.15 -8.31
N ASP A 362 7.16 22.47 -8.48
CA ASP A 362 6.10 21.99 -7.60
C ASP A 362 5.84 20.50 -7.85
N LEU A 363 6.51 19.65 -7.08
CA LEU A 363 6.34 18.21 -7.07
C LEU A 363 5.30 17.74 -6.04
N THR A 364 4.57 18.66 -5.41
CA THR A 364 3.55 18.35 -4.39
C THR A 364 2.18 18.13 -5.02
N ASN A 365 1.88 18.79 -6.13
CA ASN A 365 0.62 18.60 -6.86
C ASN A 365 0.71 17.40 -7.83
N SER A 366 0.26 16.24 -7.33
CA SER A 366 0.37 14.97 -8.05
C SER A 366 -0.35 14.95 -9.40
N TRP A 367 -1.42 15.74 -9.60
CA TRP A 367 -2.28 15.71 -10.78
C TRP A 367 -1.63 16.30 -12.04
N ASN A 368 -0.72 17.27 -11.88
CA ASN A 368 -0.12 18.02 -12.99
C ASN A 368 1.36 17.67 -13.26
N LEU A 369 1.89 16.63 -12.62
CA LEU A 369 3.31 16.27 -12.70
C LEU A 369 3.82 16.07 -14.14
N ILE A 370 2.99 15.54 -15.04
CA ILE A 370 3.39 15.34 -16.45
C ILE A 370 3.72 16.68 -17.11
N GLU A 371 2.86 17.70 -16.95
CA GLU A 371 3.08 19.02 -17.54
C GLU A 371 4.20 19.80 -16.81
N VAL A 372 4.44 19.48 -15.55
CA VAL A 372 5.61 20.00 -14.81
C VAL A 372 6.90 19.42 -15.42
N PHE A 373 6.99 18.10 -15.61
CA PHE A 373 8.16 17.46 -16.20
C PHE A 373 8.38 17.82 -17.67
N LYS A 374 7.32 18.08 -18.44
CA LYS A 374 7.42 18.57 -19.84
C LYS A 374 8.18 19.90 -19.97
N LYS A 375 8.16 20.73 -18.92
CA LYS A 375 8.85 22.04 -18.92
C LYS A 375 10.34 21.92 -18.59
N LEU A 376 10.80 20.75 -18.16
CA LEU A 376 12.19 20.53 -17.80
C LEU A 376 13.02 20.16 -19.03
N ASP A 377 14.29 20.56 -19.02
CA ASP A 377 15.24 20.10 -20.02
C ASP A 377 15.29 18.56 -20.08
N ARG A 378 15.45 18.01 -21.28
CA ARG A 378 15.41 16.55 -21.49
C ARG A 378 16.54 15.85 -20.74
N GLY A 379 17.73 16.44 -20.66
CA GLY A 379 18.83 15.90 -19.87
C GLY A 379 18.46 15.85 -18.39
N PHE A 380 17.81 16.90 -17.90
CA PHE A 380 17.33 16.95 -16.52
C PHE A 380 16.29 15.88 -16.22
N GLN A 381 15.36 15.62 -17.14
CA GLN A 381 14.38 14.52 -17.00
C GLN A 381 15.07 13.15 -16.89
N TYR A 382 16.14 12.90 -17.65
CA TYR A 382 16.93 11.66 -17.58
C TYR A 382 17.64 11.49 -16.22
N ARG A 383 18.15 12.58 -15.65
CA ARG A 383 18.74 12.54 -14.31
C ARG A 383 17.70 12.17 -13.26
N ILE A 384 16.51 12.78 -13.32
CA ILE A 384 15.44 12.52 -12.35
C ILE A 384 14.96 11.07 -12.43
N ILE A 385 14.68 10.54 -13.63
CA ILE A 385 14.23 9.15 -13.76
C ILE A 385 15.29 8.16 -13.29
N PHE A 386 16.57 8.43 -13.56
CA PHE A 386 17.68 7.62 -13.04
C PHE A 386 17.67 7.58 -11.51
N LEU A 387 17.53 8.74 -10.87
CA LEU A 387 17.44 8.83 -9.43
C LEU A 387 16.22 8.08 -8.90
N LEU A 388 15.05 8.20 -9.53
CA LEU A 388 13.84 7.49 -9.10
C LEU A 388 13.96 5.96 -9.18
N ILE A 389 14.78 5.44 -10.10
CA ILE A 389 15.03 4.01 -10.26
C ILE A 389 16.03 3.50 -9.21
N HIS A 390 17.08 4.26 -8.93
CA HIS A 390 18.21 3.79 -8.13
C HIS A 390 18.29 4.35 -6.72
N CYS A 391 17.46 5.33 -6.35
CA CYS A 391 17.57 6.02 -5.07
C CYS A 391 17.39 5.09 -3.86
N ASN A 392 16.75 3.93 -3.99
CA ASN A 392 16.57 2.97 -2.89
C ASN A 392 17.84 2.21 -2.50
N LYS A 393 18.82 2.10 -3.41
CA LYS A 393 20.07 1.37 -3.18
C LYS A 393 20.84 2.00 -2.03
N GLY A 394 21.23 1.16 -1.06
CA GLY A 394 22.01 1.57 0.12
C GLY A 394 21.33 2.58 1.05
N ALA A 395 19.99 2.74 0.98
CA ALA A 395 19.27 3.71 1.79
C ALA A 395 19.43 3.43 3.30
N ILE A 396 19.79 4.47 4.06
CA ILE A 396 19.88 4.40 5.52
C ILE A 396 18.46 4.37 6.12
N GLY A 397 18.18 3.32 6.89
CA GLY A 397 16.86 3.08 7.49
C GLY A 397 16.53 3.99 8.69
N TYR A 398 15.33 3.82 9.25
CA TYR A 398 14.86 4.57 10.42
C TYR A 398 15.84 4.40 11.60
N GLY A 399 16.25 5.52 12.23
CA GLY A 399 17.15 5.52 13.38
C GLY A 399 18.66 5.59 13.08
N ASN A 400 19.07 5.93 11.85
CA ASN A 400 20.49 6.06 11.43
C ASN A 400 21.30 4.75 11.55
N ASN A 401 20.64 3.61 11.35
CA ASN A 401 21.33 2.31 11.32
C ASN A 401 22.09 2.18 10.01
N TYR A 402 23.34 1.73 10.07
CA TYR A 402 24.14 1.54 8.86
C TYR A 402 23.51 0.44 8.00
N ALA A 403 23.29 0.74 6.72
CA ALA A 403 22.84 -0.22 5.73
C ALA A 403 23.99 -0.52 4.75
N SER A 404 24.00 -1.73 4.19
CA SER A 404 25.04 -2.12 3.24
C SER A 404 25.09 -1.17 2.04
N GLN A 405 26.30 -0.77 1.65
CA GLN A 405 26.58 0.09 0.50
C GLN A 405 27.04 -0.69 -0.74
N LYS A 406 26.89 -2.02 -0.72
CA LYS A 406 27.30 -2.89 -1.84
C LYS A 406 26.69 -2.46 -3.17
N GLU A 407 25.37 -2.26 -3.22
CA GLU A 407 24.68 -1.85 -4.46
C GLU A 407 25.09 -0.46 -4.96
N VAL A 408 25.50 0.43 -4.03
CA VAL A 408 25.99 1.77 -4.37
C VAL A 408 27.38 1.69 -4.97
N LYS A 409 28.25 0.81 -4.46
CA LYS A 409 29.58 0.52 -5.03
C LYS A 409 29.46 -0.11 -6.41
N GLU A 410 28.56 -1.06 -6.59
CA GLU A 410 28.28 -1.67 -7.90
C GLU A 410 27.81 -0.63 -8.91
N LEU A 411 26.89 0.26 -8.52
CA LEU A 411 26.43 1.35 -9.38
C LEU A 411 27.57 2.34 -9.70
N ALA A 412 28.44 2.64 -8.72
CA ALA A 412 29.59 3.51 -8.94
C ALA A 412 30.52 2.92 -10.01
N VAL A 413 30.82 1.61 -9.94
CA VAL A 413 31.63 0.91 -10.95
C VAL A 413 30.95 0.96 -12.32
N GLU A 414 29.64 0.67 -12.40
CA GLU A 414 28.87 0.67 -13.65
C GLU A 414 28.96 2.00 -14.40
N PHE A 415 28.89 3.12 -13.65
CA PHE A 415 28.99 4.46 -14.20
C PHE A 415 30.40 5.05 -14.14
N GLY A 416 31.41 4.28 -13.73
CA GLY A 416 32.82 4.68 -13.63
C GLY A 416 33.14 5.75 -12.57
N VAL A 417 32.28 5.91 -11.58
CA VAL A 417 32.43 6.85 -10.45
C VAL A 417 33.40 6.24 -9.42
N ASP A 418 34.40 7.00 -8.99
CA ASP A 418 35.40 6.55 -8.02
C ASP A 418 34.84 6.61 -6.58
N TYR A 419 34.20 5.51 -6.17
CA TYR A 419 33.60 5.41 -4.83
C TYR A 419 34.64 5.60 -3.70
N PRO A 420 35.81 4.93 -3.71
CA PRO A 420 36.82 5.13 -2.67
C PRO A 420 37.25 6.59 -2.50
N LEU A 421 37.45 7.31 -3.60
CA LEU A 421 37.83 8.73 -3.54
C LEU A 421 36.74 9.58 -2.90
N ILE A 422 35.49 9.41 -3.31
CA ILE A 422 34.34 10.14 -2.74
C ILE A 422 34.18 9.81 -1.25
N ASP A 423 34.32 8.54 -0.85
CA ASP A 423 34.28 8.14 0.56
C ASP A 423 35.36 8.85 1.38
N ALA A 424 36.59 8.94 0.87
CA ALA A 424 37.68 9.62 1.54
C ALA A 424 37.47 11.15 1.65
N GLU A 425 36.99 11.80 0.59
CA GLU A 425 36.67 13.23 0.58
C GLU A 425 35.56 13.57 1.59
N VAL A 426 34.46 12.82 1.57
CA VAL A 426 33.32 13.04 2.47
C VAL A 426 33.73 12.83 3.93
N ARG A 427 34.56 11.82 4.23
CA ARG A 427 35.07 11.59 5.59
C ARG A 427 35.91 12.76 6.08
N LEU A 428 36.74 13.34 5.21
CA LEU A 428 37.55 14.52 5.54
C LEU A 428 36.66 15.74 5.83
N GLU A 429 35.64 15.98 5.00
CA GLU A 429 34.71 17.09 5.18
C GLU A 429 33.89 16.99 6.47
N PHE A 430 33.46 15.77 6.83
CA PHE A 430 32.65 15.51 8.03
C PHE A 430 33.51 15.31 9.28
N SER A 431 34.83 15.41 9.13
CA SER A 431 35.79 15.19 10.20
C SER A 431 35.77 16.32 11.24
N ALA A 432 35.74 15.95 12.52
CA ALA A 432 36.09 16.90 13.58
C ALA A 432 37.58 17.27 13.48
N LYS A 433 37.96 18.48 13.93
CA LYS A 433 39.36 18.97 13.90
C LYS A 433 40.38 17.96 14.45
N LYS A 434 40.01 17.25 15.53
CA LYS A 434 40.83 16.23 16.19
C LYS A 434 41.05 14.92 15.42
N HIS A 435 40.28 14.65 14.37
CA HIS A 435 40.38 13.45 13.54
C HIS A 435 40.79 13.78 12.08
N ASN A 436 41.06 15.06 11.80
CA ASN A 436 41.31 15.57 10.47
C ASN A 436 42.57 14.95 9.85
N GLU A 437 43.66 14.83 10.61
CA GLU A 437 44.91 14.24 10.15
C GLU A 437 44.74 12.78 9.71
N VAL A 438 43.92 12.00 10.42
CA VAL A 438 43.66 10.59 10.10
C VAL A 438 42.88 10.46 8.79
N HIS A 439 41.85 11.29 8.58
CA HIS A 439 41.10 11.29 7.32
C HIS A 439 41.89 11.87 6.15
N LYS A 440 42.77 12.84 6.41
CA LYS A 440 43.67 13.39 5.39
C LYS A 440 44.66 12.32 4.92
N ALA A 441 45.27 11.58 5.83
CA ALA A 441 46.14 10.45 5.48
C ALA A 441 45.39 9.37 4.68
N TYR A 442 44.12 9.10 5.00
CA TYR A 442 43.28 8.18 4.23
C TYR A 442 43.00 8.70 2.82
N LEU A 443 42.66 9.99 2.66
CA LEU A 443 42.48 10.61 1.35
C LEU A 443 43.76 10.59 0.51
N ASP A 444 44.91 10.89 1.12
CA ASP A 444 46.21 10.84 0.44
C ASP A 444 46.53 9.41 -0.02
N ALA A 445 46.26 8.39 0.82
CA ALA A 445 46.47 6.98 0.48
C ALA A 445 45.57 6.48 -0.66
N VAL A 446 44.29 6.89 -0.64
CA VAL A 446 43.32 6.57 -1.71
C VAL A 446 43.69 7.27 -3.01
N THR A 447 44.09 8.54 -2.95
CA THR A 447 44.56 9.31 -4.12
C THR A 447 45.81 8.70 -4.74
N ALA A 448 46.72 8.18 -3.91
CA ALA A 448 47.91 7.44 -4.33
C ALA A 448 47.62 5.99 -4.80
N LYS A 449 46.33 5.57 -4.84
CA LYS A 449 45.89 4.22 -5.24
C LYS A 449 46.57 3.09 -4.47
N GLN A 450 46.85 3.30 -3.19
CA GLN A 450 47.41 2.26 -2.33
C GLN A 450 46.38 1.14 -2.12
N LYS A 451 46.76 -0.11 -2.40
CA LYS A 451 45.84 -1.27 -2.36
C LYS A 451 45.32 -1.61 -0.95
N ASP A 452 46.01 -1.16 0.09
CA ASP A 452 45.71 -1.49 1.50
C ASP A 452 45.18 -0.30 2.32
N ALA A 453 44.68 0.76 1.66
CA ALA A 453 44.10 1.91 2.34
C ALA A 453 42.83 1.49 3.11
N LYS A 454 42.96 1.30 4.42
CA LYS A 454 41.84 0.93 5.31
C LYS A 454 41.04 2.16 5.71
N VAL A 455 39.72 2.04 5.63
CA VAL A 455 38.78 3.03 6.16
C VAL A 455 39.06 3.28 7.64
N PRO A 456 39.33 4.54 8.04
CA PRO A 456 39.57 4.88 9.44
C PRO A 456 38.37 4.58 10.35
N ARG A 457 38.64 4.04 11.54
CA ARG A 457 37.65 3.81 12.60
C ARG A 457 37.99 4.71 13.78
N LEU A 458 37.07 5.57 14.19
CA LEU A 458 37.37 6.66 15.15
C LEU A 458 36.97 6.34 16.59
N PHE A 459 35.90 5.57 16.77
CA PHE A 459 35.25 5.36 18.05
C PHE A 459 35.30 3.90 18.50
N SER A 460 35.24 2.92 17.59
CA SER A 460 35.35 1.50 17.92
C SER A 460 36.08 0.72 16.82
N GLU A 461 37.12 -0.02 17.21
CA GLU A 461 37.80 -0.97 16.32
C GLU A 461 36.98 -2.24 16.09
N LYS A 462 36.06 -2.57 17.01
CA LYS A 462 35.25 -3.79 16.97
C LYS A 462 34.03 -3.67 16.05
N TRP A 463 33.55 -2.45 15.81
CA TRP A 463 32.46 -2.24 14.84
C TRP A 463 32.91 -2.65 13.43
N LYS A 464 32.03 -3.37 12.72
CA LYS A 464 32.26 -3.78 11.33
C LYS A 464 31.05 -3.38 10.49
N PRO A 465 31.25 -2.82 9.28
CA PRO A 465 30.14 -2.60 8.37
C PRO A 465 29.53 -3.94 7.96
N GLY A 466 28.21 -3.99 7.79
CA GLY A 466 27.48 -5.17 7.30
C GLY A 466 27.55 -5.34 5.78
N ASP A 467 28.69 -5.00 5.18
CA ASP A 467 28.92 -4.97 3.72
C ASP A 467 29.39 -6.29 3.13
#